data_AF-A0A0M8TES1-F1
#
_entry.id   AF-A0A0M8TES1-F1
#
_cell.length_a   1.000
_cell.length_b   1.000
_cell.length_c   1.000
_cell.angle_alpha   90.00
_cell.angle_beta   90.00
_cell.angle_gamma   90.00
#
_symmetry.space_group_name_H-M   'P 1'
#
loop_
_entity.id
_entity.type
_entity.pdbx_description
1 polymer ?
#
loop_
_entity_poly.entity_id
_entity_poly.type
_entity_poly.pdbx_seq_one_letter_code
_entity_poly.pdbx_strand_id
1 'polypeptide(L)' 'MPEHVEDTVWDILGAAAGDPWGFGQWNAEDLEGEDVRYAAVGQLSLTYWVNRPLRRLTVLNIVWLG' A
#
# COMPACT_ATOMS: atom_id res chain seq x y z
N MET A 1 -1.71 13.21 -11.29
CA MET A 1 -1.69 11.87 -11.91
C MET A 1 -2.72 11.84 -13.03
N PRO A 2 -2.49 11.07 -14.08
CA PRO A 2 -3.56 10.69 -15.01
C PRO A 2 -4.66 9.90 -14.29
N GLU A 3 -5.90 9.98 -14.78
CA GLU A 3 -7.09 9.33 -14.18
C GLU A 3 -6.90 7.81 -13.99
N HIS A 4 -6.32 7.11 -14.97
CA HIS A 4 -6.05 5.67 -14.88
C HIS A 4 -5.09 5.29 -13.74
N VAL A 5 -4.23 6.21 -13.31
CA VAL A 5 -3.30 5.96 -12.20
C VAL A 5 -4.01 6.15 -10.86
N GLU A 6 -4.99 7.06 -10.80
CA GLU A 6 -5.84 7.24 -9.62
C GLU A 6 -6.71 5.99 -9.38
N ASP A 7 -7.32 5.44 -10.44
CA ASP A 7 -8.07 4.18 -10.34
C ASP A 7 -7.19 3.04 -9.81
N THR A 8 -5.96 2.94 -10.31
CA THR A 8 -4.98 1.93 -9.85
C THR A 8 -4.62 2.13 -8.37
N VAL A 9 -4.48 3.37 -7.91
CA VAL A 9 -4.25 3.68 -6.49
C VAL A 9 -5.43 3.18 -5.65
N TRP A 10 -6.66 3.47 -6.06
CA TRP A 10 -7.87 3.06 -5.34
C TRP A 10 -8.01 1.54 -5.29
N ASP A 11 -7.70 0.83 -6.38
CA ASP A 11 -7.72 -0.63 -6.42
C ASP A 11 -6.70 -1.24 -5.45
N ILE A 12 -5.47 -0.71 -5.43
CA ILE A 12 -4.41 -1.18 -4.53
C ILE A 12 -4.79 -0.92 -3.07
N LEU A 13 -5.32 0.27 -2.77
CA LEU A 13 -5.76 0.60 -1.41
C LEU A 13 -6.96 -0.25 -0.97
N GLY A 14 -7.88 -0.56 -1.89
CA GLY A 14 -9.00 -1.47 -1.63
C GLY A 14 -8.54 -2.88 -1.29
N ALA A 15 -7.62 -3.43 -2.08
CA ALA A 15 -7.02 -4.74 -1.82
C ALA A 15 -6.23 -4.77 -0.50
N ALA A 16 -5.42 -3.73 -0.25
CA ALA A 16 -4.66 -3.57 0.99
C ALA A 16 -5.57 -3.40 2.22
N ALA A 17 -6.71 -2.73 2.10
CA ALA A 17 -7.67 -2.60 3.20
C ALA A 17 -8.42 -3.92 3.48
N GLY A 18 -8.68 -4.73 2.44
CA GLY A 18 -9.38 -6.01 2.54
C GLY A 18 -8.52 -7.13 3.14
N ASP A 19 -7.24 -7.17 2.79
CA ASP A 19 -6.26 -8.07 3.41
C ASP A 19 -4.95 -7.31 3.70
N PRO A 20 -4.91 -6.57 4.82
CA PRO A 20 -3.76 -5.74 5.17
C PRO A 20 -2.51 -6.52 5.55
N TRP A 21 -2.48 -7.86 5.51
CA TRP A 21 -1.30 -8.65 5.86
C TRP A 21 -0.93 -9.68 4.80
N GLY A 22 -1.89 -10.13 3.98
CA GLY A 22 -1.67 -11.05 2.85
C GLY A 22 -1.56 -10.38 1.48
N PHE A 23 -1.48 -9.03 1.43
CA PHE A 23 -1.34 -8.33 0.16
C PHE A 23 0.00 -8.65 -0.53
N GLY A 24 -0.07 -9.43 -1.61
CA GLY A 24 1.11 -10.06 -2.24
C GLY A 24 2.15 -9.12 -2.87
N GLN A 25 1.89 -7.81 -2.97
CA GLN A 25 2.88 -6.82 -3.42
C GLN A 25 3.81 -6.36 -2.30
N TRP A 26 3.67 -6.92 -1.10
CA TRP A 26 4.49 -6.57 0.04
C TRP A 26 5.90 -7.07 -0.08
N ASN A 27 6.85 -6.23 0.33
CA ASN A 27 8.19 -6.69 0.56
C ASN A 27 8.24 -7.54 1.84
N ALA A 28 8.30 -8.87 1.68
CA ALA A 28 8.38 -9.82 2.79
C ALA A 28 9.74 -9.79 3.52
N GLU A 29 10.75 -9.15 2.95
CA GLU A 29 12.10 -9.03 3.52
C GLU A 29 12.25 -7.80 4.44
N ASP A 30 11.23 -6.93 4.51
CA ASP A 30 11.23 -5.78 5.41
C ASP A 30 10.86 -6.20 6.85
N LEU A 31 11.92 -6.49 7.63
CA LEU A 31 11.84 -6.91 9.02
C LEU A 31 11.56 -5.75 9.99
N GLU A 32 11.75 -4.50 9.58
CA GLU A 32 11.45 -3.31 10.40
C GLU A 32 9.97 -2.89 10.26
N GLY A 33 9.32 -3.27 9.17
CA GLY A 33 7.95 -2.94 8.82
C GLY A 33 6.90 -3.91 9.37
N GLU A 34 6.81 -4.17 10.68
CA GLU A 34 5.74 -5.04 11.20
C GLU A 34 4.33 -4.48 10.90
N ASP A 35 4.22 -3.14 10.89
CA ASP A 35 2.98 -2.42 10.62
C ASP A 35 3.15 -1.33 9.55
N VAL A 36 4.37 -0.91 9.20
CA VAL A 36 4.64 0.00 8.07
C VAL A 36 4.99 -0.81 6.83
N ARG A 37 4.30 -0.56 5.73
CA ARG A 37 4.18 -1.51 4.63
C ARG A 37 4.31 -0.82 3.31
N TYR A 38 5.05 -1.46 2.41
CA TYR A 38 5.36 -0.95 1.08
C TYR A 38 4.75 -1.87 0.02
N ALA A 39 4.12 -1.26 -0.98
CA ALA A 39 3.62 -1.95 -2.16
C ALA A 39 4.00 -1.17 -3.42
N ALA A 40 4.33 -1.88 -4.50
CA ALA A 40 4.63 -1.27 -5.80
C ALA A 40 3.94 -2.02 -6.94
N VAL A 41 3.41 -1.27 -7.90
CA VAL A 41 2.82 -1.78 -9.15
C VAL A 41 3.29 -0.89 -10.29
N GLY A 42 4.17 -1.43 -11.14
CA GLY A 42 4.77 -0.65 -12.23
C GLY A 42 5.54 0.56 -11.71
N GLN A 43 5.12 1.77 -12.12
CA GLN A 43 5.72 3.05 -11.72
C GLN A 43 5.06 3.69 -10.50
N LEU A 44 4.07 3.03 -9.92
CA LEU A 44 3.37 3.46 -8.72
C LEU A 44 3.90 2.71 -7.51
N SER A 45 4.21 3.42 -6.43
CA SER A 45 4.47 2.81 -5.14
C SER A 45 3.72 3.53 -4.02
N LEU A 46 3.38 2.78 -2.98
CA LEU A 46 2.68 3.27 -1.81
C LEU A 46 3.35 2.76 -0.55
N THR A 47 3.40 3.63 0.46
CA THR A 47 3.73 3.25 1.82
C THR A 47 2.54 3.55 2.71
N TYR A 48 2.18 2.62 3.58
CA TYR A 48 1.09 2.80 4.53
C TYR A 48 1.42 2.16 5.86
N TRP A 49 0.67 2.55 6.89
CA TRP A 49 0.74 1.97 8.23
C TRP A 49 -0.56 1.28 8.60
N VAL A 50 -0.46 0.08 9.18
CA VAL A 50 -1.58 -0.72 9.66
C VAL A 50 -1.66 -0.62 11.17
N ASN A 51 -2.70 0.02 11.68
CA ASN A 51 -3.02 0.03 13.10
C ASN A 51 -3.84 -1.22 13.44
N ARG A 52 -3.19 -2.28 13.95
CA ARG A 52 -3.88 -3.54 14.28
C ARG A 52 -4.99 -3.38 15.33
N PRO A 53 -4.78 -2.66 16.46
CA PRO A 53 -5.82 -2.48 17.48
C PRO A 53 -7.08 -1.81 16.93
N LEU A 54 -6.93 -0.81 16.05
CA LEU A 54 -8.06 -0.08 15.48
C LEU A 54 -8.56 -0.64 14.15
N ARG A 55 -7.86 -1.65 13.59
CA ARG A 55 -8.10 -2.20 12.25
C ARG A 55 -8.23 -1.12 11.18
N ARG A 56 -7.29 -0.16 11.22
CA ARG A 56 -7.24 0.97 10.28
C ARG A 56 -5.94 0.98 9.51
N LEU A 57 -6.02 1.39 8.26
CA LEU A 57 -4.88 1.68 7.41
C LEU A 57 -4.73 3.20 7.28
N THR A 58 -3.51 3.71 7.39
CA THR A 58 -3.16 5.11 7.13
C THR A 58 -2.14 5.16 6.01
N VAL A 59 -2.50 5.81 4.90
CA VAL A 59 -1.56 6.03 3.80
C VAL A 59 -0.53 7.06 4.23
N LEU A 60 0.75 6.71 4.10
CA LEU A 60 1.87 7.58 4.46
C LEU A 60 2.44 8.28 3.23
N ASN A 61 2.63 7.54 2.14
CA ASN A 61 3.16 8.06 0.88
C ASN A 61 2.51 7.39 -0.32
N ILE A 62 2.35 8.16 -1.39
CA ILE A 62 2.02 7.69 -2.74
C ILE A 62 3.02 8.33 -3.68
N VAL A 63 3.77 7.51 -4.41
CA VAL A 63 4.82 7.96 -5.34
C VAL A 63 4.53 7.41 -6.72
N TRP A 64 4.52 8.29 -7.73
CA TRP A 64 4.40 7.92 -9.13
C TRP A 64 5.59 8.44 -9.92
N LEU A 65 6.28 7.54 -10.61
CA LEU A 65 7.56 7.82 -11.28
C LEU A 65 7.44 8.25 -12.75
N GLY A 66 6.21 8.27 -13.32
CA GLY A 66 5.96 8.86 -14.64
C GLY A 66 6.13 7.90 -15.80
#